data_AF-A0A1E3PTT0-F1
#
_entry.id   AF-A0A1E3PTT0-F1
#
_cell.length_a   1.000
_cell.length_b   1.000
_cell.length_c   1.000
_cell.angle_alpha   90.00
_cell.angle_beta   90.00
_cell.angle_gamma   90.00
#
_symmetry.space_group_name_H-M   'P 1'
#
loop_
_entity.id
_entity.type
_entity.pdbx_description
1 polymer ?
#
loop_
_entity_poly.entity_id
_entity_poly.type
_entity_poly.pdbx_seq_one_letter_code
_entity_poly.pdbx_strand_id
1 'polypeptide(L)'
;MIRAYHVSHPSRHEFTNVDNLKDFLEERAAALINGNGPQYLAILSFTEVALLKLESSGLRRELPGFRVLLDEENKTTITKLMPGIPYEVATWIFGEIFLGERARLGLPRNIFIPTGSGRYHFSNELSPDHFPSFIVEVGVSQSLLQLRQDARLWLEKTNGETKVVLLIFLNIAAATLTIERWQRATSPPPRKTRSGSLFVPENVQLVTYDNNTQQVTGDPLILPINLLLDVVPSHVPSSEISIGRQEL
;
A
#
# COMPACT_ATOMS: atom_id res chain seq x y z
N MET A 1 -4.33 -11.94 -12.06
CA MET A 1 -4.06 -11.24 -10.77
C MET A 1 -4.52 -11.99 -9.50
N ILE A 2 -5.69 -12.63 -9.48
CA ILE A 2 -6.23 -13.37 -8.29
C ILE A 2 -5.22 -14.31 -7.62
N ARG A 3 -4.49 -15.10 -8.42
CA ARG A 3 -3.49 -16.07 -7.91
C ARG A 3 -2.34 -15.39 -7.19
N ALA A 4 -1.83 -14.28 -7.73
CA ALA A 4 -0.73 -13.52 -7.13
C ALA A 4 -1.11 -12.91 -5.77
N TYR A 5 -2.38 -12.53 -5.61
CA TYR A 5 -2.93 -12.01 -4.35
C TYR A 5 -3.45 -13.10 -3.40
N HIS A 6 -3.39 -14.38 -3.79
CA HIS A 6 -3.88 -15.51 -3.00
C HIS A 6 -5.32 -15.30 -2.48
N VAL A 7 -6.18 -14.64 -3.27
CA VAL A 7 -7.57 -14.39 -2.87
C VAL A 7 -8.33 -15.71 -2.84
N SER A 8 -8.78 -16.10 -1.65
CA SER A 8 -9.52 -17.35 -1.42
C SER A 8 -10.86 -17.37 -2.17
N HIS A 9 -11.41 -18.56 -2.47
CA HIS A 9 -12.66 -18.67 -3.21
C HIS A 9 -13.86 -17.96 -2.54
N PRO A 10 -14.06 -18.05 -1.20
CA PRO A 10 -15.13 -17.30 -0.50
C PRO A 10 -14.98 -15.76 -0.58
N SER A 11 -13.78 -15.28 -0.88
CA SER A 11 -13.45 -13.85 -1.05
C SER A 11 -13.63 -13.37 -2.49
N ARG A 12 -14.23 -14.20 -3.36
CA ARG A 12 -14.51 -13.86 -4.76
C ARG A 12 -16.00 -13.66 -4.96
N HIS A 13 -16.35 -12.75 -5.85
CA HIS A 13 -17.74 -12.40 -6.12
C HIS A 13 -17.93 -12.02 -7.58
N GLU A 14 -19.01 -12.52 -8.19
CA GLU A 14 -19.38 -12.18 -9.57
C GLU A 14 -20.21 -10.89 -9.57
N PHE A 15 -19.71 -9.84 -10.23
CA PHE A 15 -20.44 -8.59 -10.34
C PHE A 15 -21.61 -8.72 -11.32
N THR A 16 -22.83 -8.59 -10.82
CA THR A 16 -24.06 -8.60 -11.63
C THR A 16 -24.73 -7.24 -11.65
N ASN A 17 -24.82 -6.57 -10.50
CA ASN A 17 -25.36 -5.23 -10.34
C ASN A 17 -24.79 -4.59 -9.05
N VAL A 18 -25.12 -3.31 -8.83
CA VAL A 18 -24.60 -2.53 -7.70
C VAL A 18 -25.13 -3.05 -6.36
N ASP A 19 -26.41 -3.46 -6.27
CA ASP A 19 -27.01 -3.95 -5.02
C ASP A 19 -26.32 -5.23 -4.54
N ASN A 20 -26.10 -6.18 -5.45
CA ASN A 20 -25.40 -7.42 -5.14
C ASN A 20 -23.94 -7.20 -4.72
N LEU A 21 -23.26 -6.24 -5.36
CA LEU A 21 -21.93 -5.82 -4.94
C LEU A 21 -21.96 -5.18 -3.55
N LYS A 22 -22.95 -4.34 -3.27
CA LYS A 22 -23.12 -3.67 -1.98
C LYS A 22 -23.27 -4.69 -0.85
N ASP A 23 -24.22 -5.62 -0.99
CA ASP A 23 -24.46 -6.66 0.00
C ASP A 23 -23.16 -7.45 0.31
N PHE A 24 -22.44 -7.84 -0.75
CA PHE A 24 -21.17 -8.55 -0.60
C PHE A 24 -20.09 -7.72 0.11
N LEU A 25 -19.93 -6.45 -0.26
CA LEU A 25 -18.92 -5.58 0.34
C LEU A 25 -19.26 -5.26 1.81
N GLU A 26 -20.53 -5.06 2.14
CA GLU A 26 -20.98 -4.79 3.51
C GLU A 26 -20.76 -6.01 4.43
N GLU A 27 -21.12 -7.22 3.96
CA GLU A 27 -20.84 -8.47 4.70
C GLU A 27 -19.34 -8.62 4.97
N ARG A 28 -18.50 -8.42 3.94
CA ARG A 28 -17.05 -8.59 4.06
C ARG A 28 -16.40 -7.49 4.90
N ALA A 29 -16.88 -6.25 4.81
CA ALA A 29 -16.41 -5.15 5.66
C ALA A 29 -16.73 -5.40 7.13
N ALA A 30 -17.95 -5.87 7.45
CA ALA A 30 -18.32 -6.23 8.81
C ALA A 30 -17.46 -7.38 9.36
N ALA A 31 -17.22 -8.42 8.55
CA ALA A 31 -16.34 -9.52 8.95
C ALA A 31 -14.89 -9.04 9.21
N LEU A 32 -14.37 -8.16 8.36
CA LEU A 32 -13.02 -7.59 8.50
C LEU A 32 -12.88 -6.75 9.76
N ILE A 33 -13.87 -5.89 10.06
CA ILE A 33 -13.90 -5.08 11.30
C ILE A 33 -13.89 -5.97 12.54
N ASN A 34 -14.61 -7.10 12.49
CA ASN A 34 -14.64 -8.10 13.57
C ASN A 34 -13.39 -9.00 13.61
N GLY A 35 -12.36 -8.74 12.80
CA GLY A 35 -11.11 -9.51 12.77
C GLY A 35 -11.21 -10.87 12.08
N ASN A 36 -12.37 -11.22 11.51
CA ASN A 36 -12.67 -12.53 10.94
C ASN A 36 -12.73 -12.54 9.41
N GLY A 37 -12.56 -11.38 8.78
CA GLY A 37 -12.69 -11.19 7.34
C GLY A 37 -11.36 -10.87 6.65
N PRO A 38 -11.22 -11.22 5.37
CA PRO A 38 -10.07 -10.83 4.56
C PRO A 38 -10.17 -9.37 4.15
N GLN A 39 -9.02 -8.70 4.05
CA GLN A 39 -8.97 -7.32 3.54
C GLN A 39 -9.04 -7.24 2.01
N TYR A 40 -8.54 -8.27 1.31
CA TYR A 40 -8.49 -8.31 -0.15
C TYR A 40 -9.55 -9.26 -0.69
N LEU A 41 -10.31 -8.78 -1.66
CA LEU A 41 -11.38 -9.48 -2.36
C LEU A 41 -11.08 -9.49 -3.86
N ALA A 42 -11.75 -10.38 -4.60
CA ALA A 42 -11.71 -10.38 -6.05
C ALA A 42 -13.13 -10.26 -6.60
N ILE A 43 -13.39 -9.17 -7.33
CA ILE A 43 -14.67 -8.95 -7.99
C ILE A 43 -14.51 -9.30 -9.47
N LEU A 44 -15.16 -10.38 -9.89
CA LEU A 44 -15.17 -10.90 -11.25
C LEU A 44 -16.17 -10.10 -12.09
N SER A 45 -15.89 -9.96 -13.39
CA SER A 45 -16.69 -9.18 -14.33
C SER A 45 -16.88 -7.70 -13.97
N PHE A 46 -16.12 -7.20 -12.99
CA PHE A 46 -16.09 -5.79 -12.62
C PHE A 46 -14.96 -5.10 -13.38
N THR A 47 -15.34 -4.28 -14.34
CA THR A 47 -14.45 -3.60 -15.31
C THR A 47 -14.31 -2.11 -14.98
N GLU A 48 -13.34 -1.43 -15.60
CA GLU A 48 -13.21 0.03 -15.51
C GLU A 48 -14.52 0.75 -15.87
N VAL A 49 -15.22 0.30 -16.91
CA VAL A 49 -16.50 0.89 -17.31
C VAL A 49 -17.55 0.78 -16.20
N ALA A 50 -17.61 -0.35 -15.49
CA ALA A 50 -18.53 -0.53 -14.39
C ALA A 50 -18.17 0.36 -13.19
N LEU A 51 -16.87 0.47 -12.88
CA LEU A 51 -16.36 1.35 -11.83
C LEU A 51 -16.66 2.83 -12.13
N LEU A 52 -16.37 3.30 -13.34
CA LEU A 52 -16.63 4.69 -13.74
C LEU A 52 -18.12 5.03 -13.65
N LYS A 53 -19.00 4.12 -14.05
CA LYS A 53 -20.46 4.29 -13.90
C LYS A 53 -20.90 4.38 -12.44
N LEU A 54 -20.34 3.52 -11.59
CA LEU A 54 -20.61 3.51 -10.14
C LEU A 54 -20.18 4.85 -9.50
N GLU A 55 -19.09 5.45 -9.97
CA GLU A 55 -18.58 6.71 -9.45
C GLU A 55 -19.35 7.91 -10.00
N SER A 56 -19.62 7.94 -11.31
CA SER A 56 -20.37 9.03 -11.96
C SER A 56 -21.81 9.13 -11.46
N SER A 57 -22.39 8.02 -11.01
CA SER A 57 -23.73 7.96 -10.40
C SER A 57 -23.75 8.34 -8.91
N GLY A 58 -22.59 8.52 -8.27
CA GLY A 58 -22.48 8.81 -6.84
C GLY A 58 -22.64 7.58 -5.93
N LEU A 59 -23.09 6.44 -6.47
CA LEU A 59 -23.33 5.19 -5.74
C LEU A 59 -22.07 4.66 -5.04
N ARG A 60 -20.88 4.99 -5.56
CA ARG A 60 -19.59 4.65 -4.90
C ARG A 60 -19.54 5.10 -3.44
N ARG A 61 -20.17 6.22 -3.09
CA ARG A 61 -20.19 6.78 -1.71
C ARG A 61 -21.11 6.01 -0.77
N GLU A 62 -22.04 5.23 -1.31
CA GLU A 62 -22.96 4.39 -0.55
C GLU A 62 -22.36 3.03 -0.21
N LEU A 63 -21.20 2.70 -0.78
CA LEU A 63 -20.49 1.45 -0.54
C LEU A 63 -19.42 1.64 0.54
N PRO A 64 -19.02 0.56 1.23
CA PRO A 64 -17.83 0.57 2.07
C PRO A 64 -16.61 1.17 1.37
N GLY A 65 -15.68 1.74 2.14
CA GLY A 65 -14.41 2.23 1.61
C GLY A 65 -13.59 1.08 1.01
N PHE A 66 -13.25 1.15 -0.28
CA PHE A 66 -12.35 0.22 -0.92
C PHE A 66 -11.44 0.87 -1.97
N ARG A 67 -10.28 0.27 -2.20
CA ARG A 67 -9.40 0.55 -3.34
C ARG A 67 -9.48 -0.59 -4.34
N VAL A 68 -9.20 -0.28 -5.59
CA VAL A 68 -9.29 -1.23 -6.70
C VAL A 68 -7.97 -1.30 -7.45
N LEU A 69 -7.63 -2.50 -7.86
CA LEU A 69 -6.60 -2.80 -8.82
C LEU A 69 -7.26 -3.60 -9.96
N LEU A 70 -7.26 -3.04 -11.15
CA LEU A 70 -7.94 -3.58 -12.33
C LEU A 70 -7.03 -4.57 -13.08
N ASP A 71 -7.55 -5.77 -13.35
CA ASP A 71 -7.00 -6.80 -14.25
C ASP A 71 -7.89 -6.84 -15.51
N GLU A 72 -7.61 -5.94 -16.47
CA GLU A 72 -8.42 -5.81 -17.70
C GLU A 72 -8.42 -7.09 -18.53
N GLU A 73 -7.30 -7.81 -18.58
CA GLU A 73 -7.17 -9.06 -19.34
C GLU A 73 -8.16 -10.11 -18.85
N ASN A 74 -8.30 -10.24 -17.53
CA ASN A 74 -9.16 -11.25 -16.90
C ASN A 74 -10.51 -10.66 -16.42
N LYS A 75 -10.81 -9.40 -16.77
CA LYS A 75 -12.01 -8.66 -16.33
C LYS A 75 -12.26 -8.81 -14.83
N THR A 76 -11.20 -8.74 -14.04
CA THR A 76 -11.25 -8.95 -12.59
C THR A 76 -10.71 -7.73 -11.89
N THR A 77 -11.32 -7.36 -10.77
CA THR A 77 -10.80 -6.33 -9.89
C THR A 77 -10.33 -6.94 -8.58
N ILE A 78 -9.09 -6.67 -8.17
CA ILE A 78 -8.69 -6.89 -6.78
C ILE A 78 -9.14 -5.69 -5.97
N THR A 79 -10.01 -5.95 -5.00
CA THR A 79 -10.62 -4.91 -4.16
C THR A 79 -10.02 -5.01 -2.77
N LYS A 80 -9.31 -3.96 -2.34
CA LYS A 80 -8.78 -3.82 -0.98
C LYS A 80 -9.79 -3.02 -0.16
N LEU A 81 -10.43 -3.67 0.81
CA LEU A 81 -11.28 -2.99 1.78
C LEU A 81 -10.45 -2.08 2.69
N MET A 82 -11.04 -0.95 3.06
CA MET A 82 -10.44 0.05 3.95
C MET A 82 -11.24 0.04 5.27
N PRO A 83 -10.85 -0.80 6.25
CA PRO A 83 -11.63 -1.01 7.45
C PRO A 83 -11.44 0.15 8.44
N GLY A 84 -12.16 1.25 8.21
CA GLY A 84 -12.43 2.33 9.16
C GLY A 84 -11.30 2.69 10.15
N ILE A 85 -11.67 2.82 11.42
CA ILE A 85 -10.89 3.52 12.46
C ILE A 85 -9.45 2.99 12.62
N PRO A 86 -9.16 1.68 12.76
CA PRO A 86 -7.77 1.23 12.97
C PRO A 86 -6.84 1.56 11.78
N TYR A 87 -7.35 1.44 10.55
CA TYR A 87 -6.62 1.81 9.34
C TYR A 87 -6.37 3.33 9.30
N GLU A 88 -7.41 4.12 9.58
CA GLU A 88 -7.35 5.59 9.57
C GLU A 88 -6.40 6.13 10.64
N VAL A 89 -6.47 5.59 11.86
CA VAL A 89 -5.60 5.97 12.98
C VAL A 89 -4.14 5.64 12.67
N ALA A 90 -3.84 4.45 12.15
CA ALA A 90 -2.45 4.10 11.79
C ALA A 90 -1.88 5.00 10.68
N THR A 91 -2.69 5.29 9.66
CA THR A 91 -2.30 6.21 8.59
C THR A 91 -2.05 7.61 9.15
N TRP A 92 -2.91 8.09 10.05
CA TRP A 92 -2.79 9.40 10.67
C TRP A 92 -1.57 9.50 11.59
N ILE A 93 -1.40 8.56 12.51
CA ILE A 93 -0.26 8.53 13.47
C ILE A 93 1.07 8.51 12.70
N PHE A 94 1.20 7.62 11.71
CA PHE A 94 2.42 7.57 10.90
C PHE A 94 2.66 8.90 10.16
N GLY A 95 1.60 9.50 9.62
CA GLY A 95 1.68 10.81 8.98
C GLY A 95 2.22 11.90 9.91
N GLU A 96 1.72 11.97 11.15
CA GLU A 96 2.19 12.94 12.14
C GLU A 96 3.66 12.71 12.52
N ILE A 97 4.06 11.47 12.80
CA ILE A 97 5.44 11.10 13.10
C ILE A 97 6.36 11.50 11.95
N PHE A 98 6.01 11.12 10.72
CA PHE A 98 6.79 11.42 9.52
C PHE A 98 6.93 12.94 9.31
N LEU A 99 5.83 13.70 9.48
CA LEU A 99 5.85 15.15 9.34
C LEU A 99 6.69 15.84 10.41
N GLY A 100 6.74 15.27 11.63
CA GLY A 100 7.60 15.71 12.73
C GLY A 100 9.08 15.50 12.44
N GLU A 101 9.50 14.29 12.08
CA GLU A 101 10.90 13.99 11.76
C GLU A 101 11.39 14.77 10.53
N ARG A 102 10.54 14.87 9.50
CA ARG A 102 10.78 15.75 8.35
C ARG A 102 11.03 17.19 8.79
N ALA A 103 10.24 17.73 9.73
CA ALA A 103 10.40 19.11 10.20
C ALA A 103 11.72 19.32 10.94
N ARG A 104 12.18 18.33 11.72
CA ARG A 104 13.48 18.36 12.41
C ARG A 104 14.65 18.50 11.44
N LEU A 105 14.50 18.02 10.20
CA LEU A 105 15.50 18.16 9.14
C LEU A 105 15.41 19.49 8.37
N GLY A 106 14.53 20.42 8.75
CA GLY A 106 14.36 21.69 8.05
C GLY A 106 13.73 21.55 6.67
N LEU A 107 13.10 20.42 6.37
CA LEU A 107 12.32 20.23 5.15
C LEU A 107 10.99 21.00 5.29
N PRO A 108 10.49 21.66 4.23
CA PRO A 108 9.22 22.39 4.29
C PRO A 108 8.03 21.43 4.10
N ARG A 109 6.84 21.79 4.64
CA ARG A 109 5.67 20.89 4.68
C ARG A 109 5.19 20.49 3.28
N ASN A 110 5.32 21.39 2.32
CA ASN A 110 4.90 21.21 0.94
C ASN A 110 5.88 20.36 0.09
N ILE A 111 7.00 19.89 0.64
CA ILE A 111 7.91 19.01 -0.10
C ILE A 111 7.35 17.58 -0.24
N PHE A 112 6.57 17.16 0.74
CA PHE A 112 5.77 15.94 0.69
C PHE A 112 4.32 16.35 0.67
N ILE A 113 3.72 16.33 -0.53
CA ILE A 113 2.29 16.53 -0.68
C ILE A 113 1.67 15.14 -0.68
N PRO A 114 0.87 14.77 0.34
CA PRO A 114 0.10 13.55 0.28
C PRO A 114 -0.87 13.69 -0.90
N THR A 115 -0.50 13.08 -2.02
CA THR A 115 -1.49 12.73 -3.02
C THR A 115 -2.31 11.64 -2.35
N GLY A 116 -3.61 11.86 -2.18
CA GLY A 116 -4.47 10.89 -1.50
C GLY A 116 -4.44 9.54 -2.22
N SER A 117 -5.36 8.64 -1.89
CA SER A 117 -5.50 7.36 -2.59
C SER A 117 -6.02 7.53 -4.03
N GLY A 118 -5.26 8.23 -4.88
CA GLY A 118 -5.54 8.43 -6.28
C GLY A 118 -5.69 7.10 -7.00
N ARG A 119 -6.44 7.10 -8.10
CA ARG A 119 -6.50 5.93 -8.98
C ARG A 119 -5.14 5.77 -9.61
N TYR A 120 -4.51 4.61 -9.40
CA TYR A 120 -3.30 4.26 -10.11
C TYR A 120 -3.63 3.12 -11.05
N HIS A 121 -3.73 3.48 -12.32
CA HIS A 121 -3.90 2.53 -13.38
C HIS A 121 -2.50 2.07 -13.79
N PHE A 122 -2.17 0.79 -13.56
CA PHE A 122 -0.87 0.24 -13.98
C PHE A 122 -0.84 -0.17 -15.46
N SER A 123 -1.85 0.21 -16.25
CA SER A 123 -1.79 0.12 -17.72
C SER A 123 -1.22 1.40 -18.32
N ASN A 124 -0.70 1.25 -19.54
CA ASN A 124 -0.02 2.31 -20.28
C ASN A 124 -0.89 3.50 -20.68
N GLU A 125 -2.23 3.43 -20.58
CA GLU A 125 -3.11 4.38 -21.27
C GLU A 125 -3.83 5.41 -20.36
N LEU A 126 -3.88 5.20 -19.03
CA LEU A 126 -4.58 6.08 -18.08
C LEU A 126 -3.82 6.30 -16.76
N SER A 127 -2.49 6.20 -16.80
CA SER A 127 -1.64 6.52 -15.64
C SER A 127 -1.73 8.02 -15.30
N PRO A 128 -1.63 8.43 -14.02
CA PRO A 128 -1.36 9.83 -13.69
C PRO A 128 -0.08 10.30 -14.39
N ASP A 129 0.02 11.60 -14.69
CA ASP A 129 1.20 12.17 -15.38
C ASP A 129 2.53 11.80 -14.70
N HIS A 130 2.49 11.55 -13.37
CA HIS A 130 3.61 11.07 -12.56
C HIS A 130 3.13 10.13 -11.44
N PHE A 131 3.95 9.14 -11.09
CA PHE A 131 3.75 8.27 -9.93
C PHE A 131 4.54 8.78 -8.70
N PRO A 132 4.09 8.49 -7.46
CA PRO A 132 4.82 8.90 -6.26
C PRO A 132 6.14 8.14 -6.13
N SER A 133 7.20 8.84 -5.74
CA SER A 133 8.49 8.25 -5.35
C SER A 133 8.38 7.41 -4.07
N PHE A 134 7.48 7.80 -3.17
CA PHE A 134 7.23 7.18 -1.87
C PHE A 134 5.77 6.81 -1.70
N ILE A 135 5.52 5.53 -1.43
CA ILE A 135 4.19 4.97 -1.17
C ILE A 135 4.12 4.46 0.27
N VAL A 136 3.01 4.72 0.95
CA VAL A 136 2.66 4.08 2.22
C VAL A 136 1.40 3.25 2.01
N GLU A 137 1.49 1.95 2.25
CA GLU A 137 0.35 1.04 2.22
C GLU A 137 0.11 0.48 3.61
N VAL A 138 -1.08 0.73 4.14
CA VAL A 138 -1.49 0.19 5.44
C VAL A 138 -2.39 -1.03 5.21
N GLY A 139 -2.18 -2.06 6.01
CA GLY A 139 -3.04 -3.24 6.04
C GLY A 139 -3.28 -3.71 7.46
N VAL A 140 -4.38 -4.43 7.64
CA VAL A 140 -4.77 -5.00 8.93
C VAL A 140 -5.05 -6.50 8.79
N SER A 141 -4.94 -7.25 9.89
CA SER A 141 -5.37 -8.65 9.98
C SER A 141 -4.64 -9.60 9.03
N GLN A 142 -5.27 -10.28 8.07
CA GLN A 142 -4.62 -11.32 7.24
C GLN A 142 -4.08 -10.79 5.90
N SER A 143 -3.52 -9.58 5.88
CA SER A 143 -3.20 -8.84 4.65
C SER A 143 -1.72 -8.74 4.28
N LEU A 144 -0.78 -9.16 5.14
CA LEU A 144 0.65 -8.92 4.90
C LEU A 144 1.15 -9.48 3.57
N LEU A 145 0.70 -10.67 3.16
CA LEU A 145 1.10 -11.26 1.88
C LEU A 145 0.63 -10.41 0.69
N GLN A 146 -0.60 -9.91 0.76
CA GLN A 146 -1.19 -9.04 -0.26
C GLN A 146 -0.56 -7.65 -0.28
N LEU A 147 -0.22 -7.09 0.89
CA LEU A 147 0.53 -5.83 0.98
C LEU A 147 1.91 -5.96 0.32
N ARG A 148 2.61 -7.08 0.53
CA ARG A 148 3.87 -7.35 -0.18
C ARG A 148 3.67 -7.45 -1.69
N GLN A 149 2.53 -7.95 -2.14
CA GLN A 149 2.18 -7.94 -3.56
C GLN A 149 1.92 -6.52 -4.08
N ASP A 150 1.24 -5.66 -3.31
CA ASP A 150 1.08 -4.24 -3.64
C ASP A 150 2.46 -3.56 -3.79
N ALA A 151 3.37 -3.79 -2.84
CA ALA A 151 4.73 -3.24 -2.91
C ALA A 151 5.48 -3.65 -4.18
N ARG A 152 5.38 -4.92 -4.59
CA ARG A 152 5.98 -5.39 -5.85
C ARG A 152 5.39 -4.67 -7.05
N LEU A 153 4.06 -4.58 -7.14
CA LEU A 153 3.40 -3.90 -8.26
C LEU A 153 3.80 -2.44 -8.36
N TRP A 154 3.80 -1.73 -7.24
CA TRP A 154 4.25 -0.34 -7.16
C TRP A 154 5.67 -0.15 -7.69
N LEU A 155 6.60 -1.05 -7.34
CA LEU A 155 8.00 -0.93 -7.75
C LEU A 155 8.25 -1.42 -9.19
N GLU A 156 7.43 -2.34 -9.70
CA GLU A 156 7.53 -2.94 -11.05
C GLU A 156 6.81 -2.12 -12.12
N LYS A 157 5.67 -1.52 -11.80
CA LYS A 157 4.73 -0.98 -12.80
C LYS A 157 4.74 0.54 -12.94
N THR A 158 5.52 1.25 -12.15
CA THR A 158 5.62 2.72 -12.20
C THR A 158 6.81 3.22 -13.00
N ASN A 159 7.36 2.40 -13.91
CA ASN A 159 8.55 2.70 -14.71
C ASN A 159 9.76 3.19 -13.87
N GLY A 160 9.80 2.85 -12.58
CA GLY A 160 10.83 3.27 -11.65
C GLY A 160 10.66 4.66 -11.06
N GLU A 161 9.53 5.33 -11.23
CA GLU A 161 9.21 6.55 -10.48
C GLU A 161 9.04 6.22 -8.99
N THR A 162 8.29 5.17 -8.63
CA THR A 162 8.25 4.68 -7.25
C THR A 162 9.57 4.03 -6.87
N LYS A 163 10.21 4.58 -5.83
CA LYS A 163 11.50 4.13 -5.31
C LYS A 163 11.36 3.36 -4.00
N VAL A 164 10.42 3.78 -3.16
CA VAL A 164 10.21 3.24 -1.80
C VAL A 164 8.74 2.96 -1.59
N VAL A 165 8.43 1.75 -1.11
CA VAL A 165 7.11 1.40 -0.59
C VAL A 165 7.27 1.01 0.87
N LEU A 166 6.54 1.68 1.76
CA LEU A 166 6.45 1.36 3.16
C LEU A 166 5.14 0.63 3.43
N LEU A 167 5.24 -0.62 3.89
CA LEU A 167 4.08 -1.37 4.35
C LEU A 167 3.96 -1.19 5.85
N ILE A 168 2.78 -0.80 6.31
CA ILE A 168 2.44 -0.75 7.73
C ILE A 168 1.35 -1.79 7.96
N PHE A 169 1.67 -2.81 8.73
CA PHE A 169 0.79 -3.95 8.97
C PHE A 169 0.44 -4.06 10.45
N LEU A 170 -0.86 -3.96 10.75
CA LEU A 170 -1.39 -4.15 12.08
C LEU A 170 -2.00 -5.55 12.23
N ASN A 171 -1.38 -6.39 13.05
CA ASN A 171 -1.99 -7.63 13.49
C ASN A 171 -2.69 -7.38 14.83
N ILE A 172 -4.00 -7.09 14.75
CA ILE A 172 -4.83 -6.79 15.91
C ILE A 172 -4.88 -7.98 16.87
N ALA A 173 -4.99 -9.21 16.35
CA ALA A 173 -5.11 -10.42 17.15
C ALA A 173 -3.84 -10.72 17.96
N ALA A 174 -2.66 -10.48 17.36
CA ALA A 174 -1.38 -10.66 18.03
C ALA A 174 -0.92 -9.41 18.82
N ALA A 175 -1.62 -8.28 18.67
CA ALA A 175 -1.18 -6.97 19.15
C ALA A 175 0.23 -6.59 18.68
N THR A 176 0.54 -6.86 17.41
CA THR A 176 1.84 -6.53 16.80
C THR A 176 1.70 -5.57 15.64
N LEU A 177 2.63 -4.62 15.55
CA LEU A 177 2.85 -3.76 14.39
C LEU A 177 4.08 -4.28 13.63
N THR A 178 3.97 -4.37 12.32
CA THR A 178 5.08 -4.69 11.41
C THR A 178 5.20 -3.59 10.37
N ILE A 179 6.40 -3.08 10.18
CA ILE A 179 6.73 -2.11 9.15
C ILE A 179 7.78 -2.74 8.23
N GLU A 180 7.50 -2.74 6.93
CA GLU A 180 8.44 -3.22 5.91
C GLU A 180 8.78 -2.09 4.94
N ARG A 181 10.08 -1.84 4.74
CA ARG A 181 10.55 -0.95 3.69
C ARG A 181 10.96 -1.78 2.48
N TRP A 182 10.26 -1.56 1.37
CA TRP A 182 10.52 -2.20 0.09
C TRP A 182 11.15 -1.21 -0.88
N GLN A 183 12.13 -1.68 -1.64
CA GLN A 183 12.76 -0.91 -2.70
C GLN A 183 13.30 -1.85 -3.80
N ARG A 184 13.91 -1.25 -4.82
CA ARG A 184 14.63 -1.97 -5.86
C ARG A 184 15.91 -2.60 -5.30
N ALA A 185 16.17 -3.87 -5.63
CA ALA A 185 17.39 -4.53 -5.22
C ALA A 185 18.63 -3.77 -5.68
N THR A 186 19.58 -3.61 -4.76
CA THR A 186 20.83 -2.89 -5.01
C THR A 186 21.99 -3.81 -5.42
N SER A 187 21.83 -5.12 -5.24
CA SER A 187 22.85 -6.11 -5.62
C SER A 187 22.79 -6.46 -7.11
N PRO A 188 23.93 -6.52 -7.81
CA PRO A 188 23.94 -7.01 -9.19
C PRO A 188 23.44 -8.47 -9.23
N PRO A 189 22.60 -8.84 -10.21
CA PRO A 189 22.10 -10.20 -10.31
C PRO A 189 23.26 -11.19 -10.40
N PRO A 190 23.20 -12.34 -9.70
CA PRO A 190 24.24 -13.34 -9.78
C PRO A 190 24.25 -13.91 -11.21
N ARG A 191 25.31 -13.57 -11.95
CA ARG A 191 25.63 -13.95 -13.34
C ARG A 191 24.86 -13.20 -14.44
N LYS A 192 25.64 -12.48 -15.26
CA LYS A 192 25.25 -12.01 -16.60
C LYS A 192 25.06 -13.21 -17.54
N THR A 193 23.89 -13.83 -17.52
CA THR A 193 23.36 -14.46 -18.73
C THR A 193 22.66 -13.39 -19.56
N ARG A 194 22.72 -13.49 -20.88
CA ARG A 194 22.47 -12.45 -21.89
C ARG A 194 21.01 -11.96 -22.03
N SER A 195 20.28 -11.85 -20.93
CA SER A 195 18.90 -11.35 -20.85
C SER A 195 18.73 -10.54 -19.56
N GLY A 196 18.70 -9.21 -19.67
CA GLY A 196 18.20 -8.26 -18.67
C GLY A 196 18.92 -8.17 -17.32
N SER A 197 19.22 -6.94 -16.87
CA SER A 197 19.36 -6.69 -15.43
C SER A 197 18.02 -7.06 -14.77
N LEU A 198 17.97 -8.14 -13.98
CA LEU A 198 16.73 -8.55 -13.33
C LEU A 198 16.36 -7.51 -12.26
N PHE A 199 15.33 -6.73 -12.55
CA PHE A 199 14.68 -5.87 -11.58
C PHE A 199 13.96 -6.75 -10.55
N VAL A 200 14.36 -6.68 -9.28
CA VAL A 200 13.74 -7.46 -8.20
C VAL A 200 13.36 -6.52 -7.06
N PRO A 201 12.06 -6.34 -6.76
CA PRO A 201 11.63 -5.70 -5.53
C PRO A 201 12.03 -6.54 -4.32
N GLU A 202 12.65 -5.92 -3.31
CA GLU A 202 13.07 -6.58 -2.08
C GLU A 202 12.64 -5.79 -0.84
N ASN A 203 12.33 -6.53 0.23
CA ASN A 203 12.25 -5.96 1.57
C ASN A 203 13.69 -5.74 2.07
N VAL A 204 14.07 -4.49 2.30
CA VAL A 204 15.40 -4.10 2.77
C VAL A 204 15.45 -3.77 4.25
N GLN A 205 14.30 -3.62 4.89
CA GLN A 205 14.20 -3.34 6.31
C GLN A 205 12.86 -3.82 6.86
N LEU A 206 12.94 -4.53 8.00
CA LEU A 206 11.81 -4.98 8.79
C LEU A 206 11.92 -4.38 10.18
N VAL A 207 10.89 -3.65 10.59
CA VAL A 207 10.72 -3.18 11.97
C VAL A 207 9.48 -3.83 12.54
N THR A 208 9.56 -4.35 13.76
CA THR A 208 8.38 -4.91 14.45
C THR A 208 8.28 -4.37 15.85
N TYR A 209 7.06 -4.01 16.24
CA TYR A 209 6.69 -3.68 17.61
C TYR A 209 5.70 -4.72 18.12
N ASP A 210 6.02 -5.33 19.26
CA ASP A 210 5.14 -6.24 19.97
C ASP A 210 4.62 -5.54 21.23
N ASN A 211 3.31 -5.30 21.27
CA ASN A 211 2.69 -4.58 22.37
C ASN A 211 2.64 -5.37 23.68
N ASN A 212 2.66 -6.70 23.61
CA ASN A 212 2.59 -7.56 24.79
C ASN A 212 3.92 -7.57 25.55
N THR A 213 5.02 -7.52 24.80
CA THR A 213 6.39 -7.52 25.36
C THR A 213 7.01 -6.12 25.45
N GLN A 214 6.37 -5.12 24.81
CA GLN A 214 6.90 -3.76 24.63
C GLN A 214 8.28 -3.74 23.96
N GLN A 215 8.56 -4.73 23.11
CA GLN A 215 9.82 -4.84 22.39
C GLN A 215 9.69 -4.29 20.97
N VAL A 216 10.72 -3.56 20.57
CA VAL A 216 10.93 -3.16 19.17
C VAL A 216 12.17 -3.90 18.66
N THR A 217 12.10 -4.39 17.44
CA THR A 217 13.26 -4.95 16.73
C THR A 217 13.39 -4.32 15.37
N GLY A 218 14.62 -4.09 14.93
CA GLY A 218 14.92 -3.50 13.61
C GLY A 218 14.83 -1.98 13.55
N ASP A 219 14.60 -1.31 14.69
CA ASP A 219 14.63 0.15 14.81
C ASP A 219 16.07 0.70 14.76
N PRO A 220 16.23 1.98 14.37
CA PRO A 220 15.19 2.89 13.85
C PRO A 220 14.72 2.52 12.43
N LEU A 221 13.47 2.86 12.09
CA LEU A 221 13.02 2.85 10.69
C LEU A 221 13.78 3.93 9.91
N ILE A 222 14.47 3.55 8.85
CA ILE A 222 15.29 4.45 8.04
C ILE A 222 14.63 4.72 6.70
N LEU A 223 14.40 6.00 6.38
CA LEU A 223 13.85 6.45 5.10
C LEU A 223 14.88 7.35 4.38
N PRO A 224 15.61 6.82 3.37
CA PRO A 224 16.64 7.59 2.65
C PRO A 224 16.03 8.73 1.82
N ILE A 225 16.37 9.98 2.12
CA ILE A 225 15.76 11.17 1.53
C ILE A 225 16.00 11.25 0.03
N ASN A 226 17.16 10.80 -0.44
CA ASN A 226 17.50 10.72 -1.87
C ASN A 226 16.65 9.72 -2.66
N LEU A 227 15.93 8.82 -1.98
CA LEU A 227 14.93 7.95 -2.62
C LEU A 227 13.52 8.53 -2.52
N LEU A 228 13.24 9.37 -1.52
CA LEU A 228 11.93 10.00 -1.35
C LEU A 228 11.77 11.25 -2.23
N LEU A 229 12.86 11.97 -2.52
CA LEU A 229 12.85 13.22 -3.27
C LEU A 229 13.69 13.10 -4.54
N ASP A 230 13.17 13.59 -5.66
CA ASP A 230 13.94 13.69 -6.91
C ASP A 230 15.08 14.73 -6.80
N VAL A 231 14.86 15.78 -6.00
CA VAL A 231 15.84 16.83 -5.72
C VAL A 231 15.92 17.04 -4.22
N VAL A 232 17.07 16.68 -3.63
CA VAL A 232 17.35 16.89 -2.21
C VAL A 232 17.82 18.33 -2.01
N PRO A 233 17.18 19.13 -1.15
CA PRO A 233 17.67 20.48 -0.85
C PRO A 233 19.07 20.43 -0.21
N SER A 234 19.96 21.32 -0.63
CA SER A 234 21.37 21.32 -0.21
C SER A 234 21.57 21.62 1.29
N HIS A 235 20.57 22.21 1.94
CA HIS A 235 20.59 22.55 3.37
C HIS A 235 20.14 21.42 4.29
N VAL A 236 19.71 20.27 3.75
CA VAL A 236 19.26 19.15 4.59
C VAL A 236 20.48 18.55 5.30
N PRO A 237 20.48 18.50 6.65
CA PRO A 237 21.66 18.11 7.42
C PRO A 237 21.90 16.59 7.46
N SER A 238 20.90 15.79 7.06
CA SER A 238 20.93 14.32 7.06
C SER A 238 20.55 13.78 5.69
N SER A 239 21.09 12.61 5.32
CA SER A 239 20.68 11.86 4.12
C SER A 239 19.40 11.05 4.32
N GLU A 240 18.88 10.96 5.56
CA GLU A 240 17.78 10.09 5.92
C GLU A 240 16.86 10.69 7.00
N ILE A 241 15.59 10.30 6.96
CA ILE A 241 14.62 10.43 8.04
C ILE A 241 14.68 9.15 8.87
N SER A 242 14.93 9.28 10.18
CA SER A 242 15.03 8.15 11.11
C SER A 242 13.90 8.23 12.13
N ILE A 243 13.08 7.18 12.22
CA ILE A 243 11.98 7.08 13.18
C ILE A 243 12.34 6.00 14.19
N GLY A 244 12.59 6.39 15.44
CA GLY A 244 13.07 5.51 16.49
C GLY A 244 11.95 4.86 17.29
N ARG A 245 12.35 4.04 18.28
CA ARG A 245 11.44 3.38 19.23
C ARG A 245 10.54 4.34 20.01
N GLN A 246 10.96 5.57 20.25
CA GLN A 246 10.14 6.51 21.04
C GLN A 246 8.95 7.04 20.23
N GLU A 247 9.07 7.01 18.91
CA GLU A 247 8.06 7.46 17.97
C GLU A 247 7.13 6.32 17.49
N LEU A 248 7.56 5.05 17.55
CA LEU A 248 6.80 3.86 17.12
C LEU A 248 5.98 3.23 18.25
#